data_AF-A0A223AT50-F1
#
_entry.id   AF-A0A223AT50-F1
#
_cell.length_a   1.000
_cell.length_b   1.000
_cell.length_c   1.000
_cell.angle_alpha   90.00
_cell.angle_beta   90.00
_cell.angle_gamma   90.00
#
_symmetry.space_group_name_H-M   'P 1'
#
loop_
_entity.id
_entity.type
_entity.pdbx_description
1 polymer ?
#
loop_
_entity_poly.entity_id
_entity_poly.type
_entity_poly.pdbx_seq_one_letter_code
_entity_poly.pdbx_strand_id
1 'polypeptide(L)'
;MGSLRIGGLKSNRTYFILHANYPKLIIYFMWLIKEVVKSAADVSKIVLSHNMGLEPHVVWFKADYDNPAARAILANSITLTPGTVTIDIYDSGVFSVHALNRDFSEGLLTGKMQNRIAKLYGETIDYKVIDVVTDYDYREKEVVELTSKRFKRRRKNRDA
;
A
#
# COMPACT_ATOMS: atom_id res chain seq x y z
N MET A 1 14.74 -25.62 18.83
CA MET A 1 14.90 -24.19 18.50
C MET A 1 14.08 -23.89 17.25
N GLY A 2 12.91 -23.28 17.43
CA GLY A 2 11.88 -23.15 16.40
C GLY A 2 12.34 -22.31 15.22
N SER A 3 12.24 -22.86 14.01
CA SER A 3 12.60 -22.14 12.80
C SER A 3 11.62 -20.99 12.58
N LEU A 4 12.11 -19.74 12.58
CA LEU A 4 11.41 -18.54 12.11
C LEU A 4 11.20 -18.64 10.58
N ARG A 5 10.34 -19.58 10.17
CA ARG A 5 9.94 -19.83 8.78
C ARG A 5 8.46 -19.54 8.66
N ILE A 6 8.09 -18.67 7.72
CA ILE A 6 6.69 -18.39 7.38
C ILE A 6 6.42 -19.00 6.00
N GLY A 7 5.28 -19.67 5.87
CA GLY A 7 4.78 -20.17 4.59
C GLY A 7 4.24 -19.03 3.72
N GLY A 8 4.38 -19.16 2.40
CA GLY A 8 3.70 -18.27 1.44
C GLY A 8 2.18 -18.36 1.60
N LEU A 9 1.48 -17.26 1.34
CA LEU A 9 0.01 -17.17 1.48
C LEU A 9 -0.74 -17.92 0.38
N LYS A 10 -0.12 -18.12 -0.78
CA LYS A 10 -0.65 -18.83 -1.95
C LYS A 10 0.25 -19.98 -2.40
N SER A 11 1.54 -19.93 -2.07
CA SER A 11 2.52 -20.95 -2.46
C SER A 11 3.03 -21.77 -1.28
N ASN A 12 3.35 -23.05 -1.51
CA ASN A 12 3.93 -23.94 -0.49
C ASN A 12 5.45 -23.68 -0.25
N ARG A 13 5.92 -22.45 -0.51
CA ARG A 13 7.30 -22.03 -0.29
C ARG A 13 7.48 -21.52 1.14
N THR A 14 8.63 -21.81 1.74
CA THR A 14 8.98 -21.35 3.09
C THR A 14 10.04 -20.25 3.03
N TYR A 15 9.78 -19.11 3.66
CA TYR A 15 10.71 -17.98 3.71
C TYR A 15 11.36 -17.88 5.10
N PHE A 16 12.67 -17.61 5.15
CA PHE A 16 13.40 -17.37 6.40
C PHE A 16 13.38 -15.87 6.75
N ILE A 17 12.97 -15.54 7.97
CA ILE A 17 12.79 -14.13 8.40
C ILE A 17 14.13 -13.37 8.50
N LEU A 18 15.25 -14.07 8.73
CA LEU A 18 16.55 -13.45 9.10
C LEU A 18 17.72 -13.78 8.15
N HIS A 19 17.49 -14.47 7.03
CA HIS A 19 18.54 -14.68 6.00
C HIS A 19 18.69 -13.43 5.12
N ALA A 20 18.90 -12.26 5.74
CA ALA A 20 19.23 -11.02 5.07
C ALA A 20 20.74 -10.80 5.14
N ASN A 21 21.33 -10.35 4.04
CA ASN A 21 22.75 -10.00 3.99
C ASN A 21 23.01 -8.79 4.90
N TYR A 22 23.54 -9.03 6.10
CA TYR A 22 23.72 -8.04 7.18
C TYR A 22 24.39 -6.72 6.75
N PRO A 23 25.49 -6.69 5.98
CA PRO A 23 26.07 -5.42 5.55
C PRO A 23 25.16 -4.64 4.58
N LYS A 24 24.39 -5.32 3.72
CA LYS A 24 23.38 -4.65 2.89
C LYS A 24 22.23 -4.10 3.72
N LEU A 25 21.84 -4.81 4.79
CA LEU A 25 20.80 -4.38 5.72
C LEU A 25 21.20 -3.09 6.43
N ILE A 26 22.45 -2.96 6.88
CA ILE A 26 22.96 -1.77 7.57
C ILE A 26 22.98 -0.55 6.63
N ILE A 27 23.46 -0.72 5.39
CA ILE A 27 23.47 0.36 4.38
C ILE A 27 22.05 0.81 4.07
N TYR A 28 21.12 -0.13 3.93
CA TYR A 28 19.71 0.17 3.73
C TYR A 28 19.12 0.93 4.92
N PHE A 29 19.45 0.52 6.15
CA PHE A 29 18.95 1.15 7.37
C PHE A 29 19.43 2.61 7.50
N MET A 30 20.70 2.89 7.17
CA MET A 30 21.23 4.25 7.15
C MET A 30 20.56 5.13 6.09
N TRP A 31 20.29 4.58 4.90
CA TRP A 31 19.54 5.28 3.87
C TRP A 31 18.08 5.55 4.31
N LEU A 32 17.43 4.55 4.92
CA LEU A 32 16.06 4.64 5.43
C LEU A 32 15.93 5.74 6.49
N ILE A 33 16.84 5.80 7.47
CA ILE A 33 16.83 6.85 8.50
C ILE A 33 16.91 8.25 7.86
N LYS A 34 17.74 8.42 6.83
CA LYS A 34 17.85 9.70 6.12
C LYS A 34 16.53 10.09 5.44
N GLU A 35 15.86 9.15 4.79
CA GLU A 35 14.56 9.39 4.14
C GLU A 35 13.46 9.68 5.17
N VAL A 36 13.49 9.01 6.33
CA VAL A 36 12.56 9.26 7.45
C VAL A 36 12.73 10.68 7.99
N VAL A 37 13.97 11.12 8.26
CA VAL A 37 14.25 12.47 8.76
C VAL A 37 13.83 13.54 7.74
N LYS A 38 14.11 13.31 6.45
CA LYS A 38 13.71 14.23 5.39
C LYS A 38 12.17 14.34 5.29
N SER A 39 11.49 13.20 5.32
CA SER A 39 10.03 13.16 5.29
C SER A 39 9.43 13.86 6.51
N ALA A 40 9.97 13.65 7.71
CA ALA A 40 9.51 14.34 8.91
C ALA A 40 9.66 15.88 8.80
N ALA A 41 10.73 16.37 8.16
CA ALA A 41 10.93 17.79 7.91
C ALA A 41 9.94 18.36 6.89
N ASP A 42 9.65 17.64 5.81
CA ASP A 42 8.68 18.04 4.79
C ASP A 42 7.25 18.06 5.35
N VAL A 43 6.91 17.11 6.22
CA VAL A 43 5.63 17.08 6.95
C VAL A 43 5.52 18.23 7.92
N SER A 44 6.58 18.52 8.68
CA SER A 44 6.60 19.64 9.62
C SER A 44 6.32 20.96 8.88
N LYS A 45 6.87 21.14 7.67
CA LYS A 45 6.56 22.31 6.82
C LYS A 45 5.10 22.34 6.36
N ILE A 46 4.52 21.19 6.01
CA ILE A 46 3.12 21.08 5.58
C ILE A 46 2.17 21.34 6.76
N VAL A 47 2.45 20.79 7.95
CA VAL A 47 1.68 21.01 9.18
C VAL A 47 1.77 22.47 9.63
N LEU A 48 2.91 23.14 9.46
CA LEU A 48 3.07 24.58 9.69
C LEU A 48 2.41 25.45 8.60
N SER A 49 1.98 24.87 7.47
CA SER A 49 1.26 25.59 6.41
C SER A 49 -0.26 25.53 6.64
N HIS A 50 -0.88 26.70 6.76
CA HIS A 50 -2.28 26.90 7.19
C HIS A 50 -3.34 26.50 6.14
N ASN A 51 -2.96 25.94 4.99
CA ASN A 51 -3.87 25.69 3.88
C ASN A 51 -3.78 24.25 3.37
N MET A 52 -4.03 23.29 4.26
CA MET A 52 -4.31 21.91 3.85
C MET A 52 -5.74 21.87 3.30
N GLY A 53 -5.88 21.68 1.99
CA GLY A 53 -7.15 21.27 1.38
C GLY A 53 -7.52 19.88 1.90
N LEU A 54 -8.12 19.85 3.10
CA LEU A 54 -8.51 18.63 3.79
C LEU A 54 -9.71 18.02 3.05
N GLU A 55 -9.44 16.96 2.30
CA GLU A 55 -10.45 16.14 1.62
C GLU A 55 -10.21 14.67 1.99
N PRO A 56 -10.57 14.25 3.22
CA PRO A 56 -10.28 12.89 3.67
C PRO A 56 -11.13 11.87 2.91
N HIS A 57 -10.51 10.78 2.47
CA HIS A 57 -11.19 9.72 1.73
C HIS A 57 -10.43 8.40 1.86
N VAL A 58 -11.05 7.31 1.41
CA VAL A 58 -10.48 5.97 1.42
C VAL A 58 -10.13 5.54 0.00
N VAL A 59 -8.89 5.09 -0.17
CA VAL A 59 -8.36 4.51 -1.39
C VAL A 59 -8.38 2.99 -1.27
N TRP A 60 -8.95 2.34 -2.28
CA TRP A 60 -9.00 0.90 -2.42
C TRP A 60 -8.12 0.47 -3.58
N PHE A 61 -7.11 -0.37 -3.32
CA PHE A 61 -6.27 -0.92 -4.36
C PHE A 61 -5.93 -2.39 -4.08
N LYS A 62 -5.65 -3.14 -5.15
CA LYS A 62 -5.16 -4.51 -5.09
C LYS A 62 -3.65 -4.51 -5.25
N ALA A 63 -2.94 -5.12 -4.30
CA ALA A 63 -1.51 -5.41 -4.36
C ALA A 63 -1.29 -6.81 -3.80
N ASP A 64 -1.33 -7.78 -4.70
CA ASP A 64 -1.46 -9.19 -4.36
C ASP A 64 -0.08 -9.87 -4.22
N TYR A 65 0.49 -9.81 -3.01
CA TYR A 65 1.75 -10.48 -2.66
C TYR A 65 1.50 -11.88 -2.12
N ASP A 66 2.34 -12.82 -2.51
CA ASP A 66 2.40 -14.16 -1.93
C ASP A 66 3.07 -14.14 -0.55
N ASN A 67 4.09 -13.29 -0.35
CA ASN A 67 4.76 -13.19 0.93
C ASN A 67 3.98 -12.32 1.93
N PRO A 68 3.56 -12.88 3.08
CA PRO A 68 2.84 -12.13 4.11
C PRO A 68 3.69 -10.99 4.70
N ALA A 69 5.02 -11.14 4.75
CA ALA A 69 5.91 -10.07 5.19
C ALA A 69 5.88 -8.89 4.21
N ALA A 70 5.75 -9.12 2.90
CA ALA A 70 5.62 -8.05 1.92
C ALA A 70 4.34 -7.24 2.13
N ARG A 71 3.23 -7.92 2.46
CA ARG A 71 1.94 -7.27 2.77
C ARG A 71 2.04 -6.43 4.04
N ALA A 72 2.65 -6.97 5.10
CA ALA A 72 2.87 -6.26 6.36
C ALA A 72 3.80 -5.05 6.18
N ILE A 73 4.90 -5.19 5.43
CA ILE A 73 5.80 -4.06 5.13
C ILE A 73 5.07 -2.99 4.33
N LEU A 74 4.27 -3.36 3.32
CA LEU A 74 3.51 -2.38 2.56
C LEU A 74 2.54 -1.61 3.46
N ALA A 75 1.74 -2.30 4.27
CA ALA A 75 0.80 -1.64 5.18
C ALA A 75 1.50 -0.70 6.16
N ASN A 76 2.59 -1.15 6.78
CA ASN A 76 3.35 -0.32 7.71
C ASN A 76 4.01 0.87 7.01
N SER A 77 4.50 0.70 5.78
CA SER A 77 5.09 1.78 4.99
C SER A 77 4.06 2.85 4.64
N ILE A 78 2.84 2.44 4.32
CA ILE A 78 1.72 3.35 4.06
C ILE A 78 1.33 4.08 5.34
N THR A 79 1.17 3.38 6.48
CA THR A 79 0.82 4.01 7.75
C THR A 79 1.90 4.97 8.26
N LEU A 80 3.16 4.71 7.95
CA LEU A 80 4.28 5.62 8.25
C LEU A 80 4.39 6.76 7.24
N THR A 81 3.73 6.65 6.08
CA THR A 81 3.69 7.74 5.10
C THR A 81 2.76 8.83 5.66
N PRO A 82 3.26 10.06 5.80
CA PRO A 82 2.48 11.14 6.39
C PRO A 82 1.20 11.40 5.61
N GLY A 83 0.07 11.54 6.32
CA GLY A 83 -1.22 11.78 5.69
C GLY A 83 -1.92 10.53 5.14
N THR A 84 -1.40 9.33 5.38
CA THR A 84 -2.09 8.06 5.06
C THR A 84 -2.07 7.06 6.22
N VAL A 85 -3.12 6.25 6.33
CA VAL A 85 -3.22 5.16 7.32
C VAL A 85 -3.85 3.95 6.67
N THR A 86 -3.21 2.77 6.79
CA THR A 86 -3.83 1.52 6.35
C THR A 86 -4.95 1.14 7.31
N ILE A 87 -6.17 0.95 6.79
CA ILE A 87 -7.34 0.53 7.56
C ILE A 87 -7.37 -0.99 7.67
N ASP A 88 -7.34 -1.67 6.52
CA ASP A 88 -7.46 -3.12 6.46
C ASP A 88 -6.72 -3.74 5.26
N ILE A 89 -6.41 -5.02 5.39
CA ILE A 89 -5.78 -5.87 4.37
C ILE A 89 -6.59 -7.15 4.25
N TYR A 90 -7.36 -7.29 3.17
CA TYR A 90 -8.20 -8.46 2.93
C TYR A 90 -7.41 -9.61 2.33
N ASP A 91 -7.75 -10.86 2.63
CA ASP A 91 -7.02 -12.05 2.15
C ASP A 91 -6.79 -12.09 0.63
N SER A 92 -7.70 -11.48 -0.15
CA SER A 92 -7.62 -11.36 -1.61
C SER A 92 -6.50 -10.47 -2.15
N GLY A 93 -5.72 -9.79 -1.31
CA GLY A 93 -4.70 -8.83 -1.75
C GLY A 93 -5.21 -7.40 -1.87
N VAL A 94 -6.43 -7.11 -1.40
CA VAL A 94 -7.01 -5.76 -1.41
C VAL A 94 -6.61 -5.01 -0.14
N PHE A 95 -6.23 -3.75 -0.31
CA PHE A 95 -5.88 -2.81 0.76
C PHE A 95 -6.90 -1.68 0.76
N SER A 96 -7.33 -1.30 1.97
CA SER A 96 -8.10 -0.09 2.22
C SER A 96 -7.22 0.89 2.99
N VAL A 97 -7.07 2.11 2.46
CA VAL A 97 -6.16 3.11 3.00
C VAL A 97 -6.88 4.43 3.14
N HIS A 98 -6.88 4.97 4.34
CA HIS A 98 -7.31 6.34 4.61
C HIS A 98 -6.24 7.32 4.11
N ALA A 99 -6.64 8.32 3.34
CA ALA A 99 -5.80 9.45 2.95
C ALA A 99 -6.42 10.75 3.47
N LEU A 100 -5.59 11.62 4.02
CA LEU A 100 -5.99 12.90 4.60
C LEU A 100 -6.43 13.92 3.53
N ASN A 101 -5.83 13.84 2.34
CA ASN A 101 -6.16 14.65 1.18
C ASN A 101 -5.83 13.92 -0.13
N ARG A 102 -6.14 14.57 -1.25
CA ARG A 102 -5.91 14.01 -2.60
C ARG A 102 -4.44 13.81 -2.93
N ASP A 103 -3.56 14.74 -2.54
CA ASP A 103 -2.13 14.65 -2.85
C ASP A 103 -1.48 13.39 -2.26
N PHE A 104 -1.85 13.04 -1.01
CA PHE A 104 -1.36 11.82 -0.36
C PHE A 104 -1.87 10.55 -1.03
N SER A 105 -3.11 10.58 -1.55
CA SER A 105 -3.70 9.46 -2.29
C SER A 105 -2.99 9.20 -3.63
N GLU A 106 -2.59 10.25 -4.35
CA GLU A 106 -1.96 10.11 -5.67
C GLU A 106 -0.67 9.30 -5.60
N GLY A 107 0.13 9.50 -4.55
CA GLY A 107 1.34 8.72 -4.30
C GLY A 107 1.07 7.21 -4.25
N LEU A 108 0.00 6.79 -3.59
CA LEU A 108 -0.43 5.39 -3.51
C LEU A 108 -0.90 4.89 -4.87
N LEU A 109 -1.68 5.70 -5.59
CA LEU A 109 -2.27 5.35 -6.88
C LEU A 109 -1.22 5.06 -7.96
N THR A 110 -0.04 5.68 -7.88
CA THR A 110 1.07 5.46 -8.83
C THR A 110 1.63 4.03 -8.81
N GLY A 111 1.40 3.25 -7.76
CA GLY A 111 1.92 1.88 -7.66
C GLY A 111 3.44 1.80 -7.41
N LYS A 112 4.15 2.93 -7.26
CA LYS A 112 5.63 2.95 -7.17
C LYS A 112 6.13 2.23 -5.92
N MET A 113 5.51 2.48 -4.77
CA MET A 113 5.89 1.85 -3.49
C MET A 113 5.63 0.35 -3.52
N GLN A 114 4.45 -0.04 -4.03
CA GLN A 114 4.02 -1.42 -4.18
C GLN A 114 5.03 -2.19 -5.05
N ASN A 115 5.39 -1.64 -6.21
CA ASN A 115 6.39 -2.26 -7.09
C ASN A 115 7.80 -2.33 -6.47
N ARG A 116 8.20 -1.37 -5.62
CA ARG A 116 9.49 -1.43 -4.91
C ARG A 116 9.52 -2.57 -3.89
N ILE A 117 8.44 -2.76 -3.14
CA ILE A 117 8.32 -3.85 -2.16
C ILE A 117 8.27 -5.20 -2.88
N ALA A 118 7.57 -5.27 -4.02
CA ALA A 118 7.56 -6.48 -4.86
C ALA A 118 8.99 -6.87 -5.26
N LYS A 119 9.79 -5.91 -5.75
CA LYS A 119 11.21 -6.13 -6.07
C LYS A 119 12.06 -6.52 -4.86
N LEU A 120 11.81 -5.93 -3.69
CA LEU A 120 12.54 -6.27 -2.45
C LEU A 120 12.38 -7.74 -2.08
N TYR A 121 11.18 -8.28 -2.29
CA TYR A 121 10.85 -9.68 -2.00
C TYR A 121 10.99 -10.63 -3.21
N GLY A 122 11.44 -10.13 -4.36
CA GLY A 122 11.58 -10.93 -5.59
C GLY A 122 10.24 -11.38 -6.17
N GLU A 123 9.16 -10.65 -5.90
CA GLU A 123 7.81 -10.92 -6.39
C GLU A 123 7.41 -9.97 -7.52
N THR A 124 6.47 -10.43 -8.34
CA THR A 124 5.77 -9.62 -9.33
C THR A 124 4.31 -9.51 -8.91
N ILE A 125 3.83 -8.28 -8.72
CA ILE A 125 2.45 -8.02 -8.29
C ILE A 125 1.59 -7.52 -9.44
N ASP A 126 0.32 -7.92 -9.45
CA ASP A 126 -0.73 -7.32 -10.29
C ASP A 126 -1.36 -6.16 -9.53
N TYR A 127 -0.73 -4.98 -9.61
CA TYR A 127 -1.21 -3.78 -8.95
C TYR A 127 -2.37 -3.13 -9.73
N LYS A 128 -3.51 -2.94 -9.06
CA LYS A 128 -4.71 -2.32 -9.66
C LYS A 128 -5.41 -1.39 -8.68
N VAL A 129 -5.72 -0.18 -9.12
CA VAL A 129 -6.60 0.73 -8.39
C VAL A 129 -8.04 0.25 -8.56
N ILE A 130 -8.76 0.10 -7.45
CA ILE A 130 -10.13 -0.42 -7.43
C ILE A 130 -11.13 0.72 -7.37
N ASP A 131 -11.03 1.59 -6.36
CA ASP A 131 -11.84 2.79 -6.23
C ASP A 131 -11.23 3.81 -5.25
N VAL A 132 -11.76 5.04 -5.29
CA VAL A 132 -11.44 6.13 -4.35
C VAL A 132 -12.78 6.68 -3.87
N VAL A 133 -13.09 6.48 -2.59
CA VAL A 133 -14.45 6.67 -2.04
C VAL A 133 -14.36 7.42 -0.70
N THR A 134 -15.30 8.33 -0.43
CA THR A 134 -15.35 9.11 0.81
C THR A 134 -16.14 8.45 1.95
N ASP A 135 -16.80 7.33 1.67
CA ASP A 135 -17.66 6.58 2.58
C ASP A 135 -16.91 5.35 3.15
N TYR A 136 -17.04 5.11 4.45
CA TYR A 136 -16.22 4.18 5.24
C TYR A 136 -16.88 2.81 5.46
N ASP A 137 -18.15 2.64 5.14
CA ASP A 137 -18.92 1.41 5.49
C ASP A 137 -18.85 0.29 4.44
N TYR A 138 -17.95 0.39 3.47
CA TYR A 138 -17.89 -0.58 2.37
C TYR A 138 -17.18 -1.89 2.74
N ARG A 139 -17.83 -3.02 2.40
CA ARG A 139 -17.19 -4.35 2.46
C ARG A 139 -16.46 -4.66 1.17
N GLU A 140 -15.41 -5.47 1.24
CA GLU A 140 -14.62 -5.93 0.08
C GLU A 140 -15.49 -6.34 -1.13
N LYS A 141 -16.55 -7.14 -0.89
CA LYS A 141 -17.47 -7.61 -1.94
C LYS A 141 -18.21 -6.45 -2.63
N GLU A 142 -18.63 -5.45 -1.86
CA GLU A 142 -19.36 -4.28 -2.37
C GLU A 142 -18.42 -3.40 -3.21
N VAL A 143 -17.17 -3.22 -2.77
CA VAL A 143 -16.16 -2.46 -3.53
C VAL A 143 -15.89 -3.15 -4.88
N VAL A 144 -15.63 -4.46 -4.87
CA VAL A 144 -15.37 -5.22 -6.11
C VAL A 144 -16.59 -5.20 -7.04
N GLU A 145 -17.80 -5.33 -6.50
CA GLU A 145 -19.03 -5.27 -7.28
C GLU A 145 -19.25 -3.87 -7.89
N LEU A 146 -19.04 -2.79 -7.12
CA LEU A 146 -19.14 -1.41 -7.60
C LEU A 146 -18.12 -1.11 -8.69
N THR A 147 -16.87 -1.52 -8.52
CA THR A 147 -15.84 -1.38 -9.55
C THR A 147 -16.27 -2.11 -10.82
N SER A 148 -16.75 -3.36 -10.72
CA SER A 148 -17.23 -4.12 -11.88
C SER A 148 -18.38 -3.42 -12.62
N LYS A 149 -19.36 -2.86 -11.88
CA LYS A 149 -20.51 -2.14 -12.43
C LYS A 149 -20.09 -0.81 -13.06
N ARG A 150 -19.20 -0.05 -12.41
CA ARG A 150 -18.69 1.25 -12.91
C ARG A 150 -17.85 1.08 -14.17
N PHE A 151 -17.03 0.03 -14.24
CA PHE A 151 -16.29 -0.34 -15.45
C PHE A 151 -17.23 -0.74 -16.60
N LYS A 152 -18.26 -1.55 -16.33
CA LYS A 152 -19.24 -1.97 -17.35
C LYS A 152 -20.02 -0.77 -17.91
N ARG A 153 -20.39 0.19 -17.05
CA ARG A 153 -21.00 1.47 -17.46
C ARG A 153 -20.05 2.34 -18.29
N ARG A 154 -18.79 2.51 -17.87
CA ARG A 154 -17.79 3.28 -18.63
C ARG A 154 -17.51 2.69 -20.01
N ARG A 155 -17.49 1.36 -20.13
CA ARG A 155 -17.31 0.68 -21.42
C ARG A 155 -18.51 0.92 -22.34
N LYS A 156 -19.73 0.77 -21.82
CA LYS A 156 -20.97 1.03 -22.57
C LYS A 156 -21.10 2.48 -23.07
N ASN A 157 -20.55 3.45 -22.35
CA ASN A 157 -20.62 4.87 -22.73
C ASN A 157 -19.48 5.32 -23.67
N ARG A 158 -18.55 4.41 -24.01
CA ARG A 158 -17.41 4.69 -24.90
C ARG A 158 -17.59 4.07 -26.30
N ASP A 159 -18.57 3.17 -26.43
CA ASP A 159 -18.97 2.49 -27.67
C ASP A 159 -20.30 3.07 -28.25
N ALA A 160 -20.71 4.26 -27.79
CA ALA A 160 -21.87 5.04 -28.23
C ALA A 160 -21.43 6.47 -28.54
#